data_AF-A0A0L9TMU2-F1
#
_entry.id   AF-A0A0L9TMU2-F1
#
_cell.length_a   1.000
_cell.length_b   1.000
_cell.length_c   1.000
_cell.angle_alpha   90.00
_cell.angle_beta   90.00
_cell.angle_gamma   90.00
#
_symmetry.space_group_name_H-M   'P 1'
#
loop_
_entity.id
_entity.type
_entity.pdbx_description
1 polymer ?
#
loop_
_entity_poly.entity_id
_entity_poly.type
_entity_poly.pdbx_seq_one_letter_code
_entity_poly.pdbx_strand_id
1 'polypeptide(L)'
;MEGGGQKESSLHDMKLLFVEMGVGYDLHGQDITAAAMRACRDAIATNSLPAFQKGCIPGVTSDDMKLHVKLGVPHPLQQNLDKDKIKSVFPYGQIMKFDVVDGGLVCSTEEVAEKNDDCYIVNAAVYVGY
;
A
#
# COMPACT_ATOMS: atom_id res chain seq x y z
N MET A 1 30.16 6.59 24.33
CA MET A 1 28.93 5.79 24.49
C MET A 1 28.29 5.75 23.12
N GLU A 2 28.57 4.67 22.41
CA GLU A 2 27.97 4.36 21.12
C GLU A 2 26.49 4.01 21.32
N GLY A 3 25.65 4.52 20.43
CA GLY A 3 24.23 4.25 20.40
C GLY A 3 23.68 4.56 19.01
N GLY A 4 24.40 4.12 17.97
CA GLY A 4 23.89 4.12 16.61
C GLY A 4 22.77 3.11 16.51
N GLY A 5 21.53 3.57 16.69
CA GLY A 5 20.34 2.78 16.39
C GLY A 5 20.33 2.45 14.90
N GLN A 6 20.81 1.25 14.55
CA GLN A 6 20.57 0.68 13.24
C GLN A 6 19.05 0.55 13.08
N LYS A 7 18.48 1.36 12.19
CA LYS A 7 17.12 1.19 11.70
C LYS A 7 17.15 -0.03 10.78
N GLU A 8 16.99 -1.20 11.38
CA GLU A 8 17.06 -2.50 10.73
C GLU A 8 16.00 -2.54 9.61
N SER A 9 16.46 -2.55 8.36
CA SER A 9 15.56 -2.48 7.21
C SER A 9 14.88 -3.84 7.04
N SER A 10 13.56 -3.87 7.19
CA SER A 10 12.77 -5.10 7.08
C SER A 10 12.52 -5.51 5.62
N LEU A 11 13.47 -5.25 4.72
CA LEU A 11 13.46 -5.69 3.32
C LEU A 11 14.39 -6.89 3.09
N HIS A 12 15.13 -7.35 4.10
CA HIS A 12 16.15 -8.39 3.95
C HIS A 12 15.62 -9.74 3.39
N ASP A 13 14.32 -10.05 3.50
CA ASP A 13 13.72 -11.30 3.01
C ASP A 13 13.27 -11.27 1.53
N MET A 14 13.57 -10.17 0.83
CA MET A 14 13.07 -9.92 -0.52
C MET A 14 14.09 -9.13 -1.35
N LYS A 15 14.43 -9.66 -2.53
CA LYS A 15 15.19 -8.94 -3.53
C LYS A 15 14.25 -7.99 -4.28
N LEU A 16 14.31 -6.72 -3.92
CA LEU A 16 13.53 -5.65 -4.54
C LEU A 16 13.86 -5.52 -6.03
N LEU A 17 12.83 -5.46 -6.86
CA LEU A 17 12.95 -5.18 -8.29
C LEU A 17 12.51 -3.75 -8.62
N PHE A 18 11.35 -3.33 -8.14
CA PHE A 18 10.81 -1.99 -8.38
C PHE A 18 9.78 -1.62 -7.30
N VAL A 19 9.37 -0.35 -7.33
CA VAL A 19 8.36 0.21 -6.43
C VAL A 19 7.29 0.87 -7.28
N GLU A 20 6.04 0.51 -7.03
CA GLU A 20 4.86 1.09 -7.66
C GLU A 20 4.18 2.02 -6.65
N MET A 21 3.72 3.18 -7.10
CA MET A 21 3.16 4.19 -6.20
C MET A 21 1.79 4.61 -6.70
N GLY A 22 0.88 4.85 -5.75
CA GLY A 22 -0.47 5.25 -6.07
C GLY A 22 -1.11 6.11 -4.99
N VAL A 23 -2.24 6.71 -5.34
CA VAL A 23 -3.04 7.56 -4.46
C VAL A 23 -4.50 7.15 -4.53
N GLY A 24 -5.18 7.20 -3.39
CA GLY A 24 -6.57 6.85 -3.26
C GLY A 24 -7.31 7.88 -2.43
N TYR A 25 -8.52 8.19 -2.89
CA TYR A 25 -9.38 9.21 -2.29
C TYR A 25 -10.66 8.57 -1.79
N ASP A 26 -11.18 9.05 -0.68
CA ASP A 26 -12.55 8.80 -0.26
C ASP A 26 -13.22 10.14 0.11
N LEU A 27 -14.18 10.58 -0.71
CA LEU A 27 -14.73 11.94 -0.64
C LEU A 27 -15.94 12.06 0.27
N HIS A 28 -16.72 10.99 0.39
CA HIS A 28 -18.00 11.00 1.12
C HIS A 28 -18.23 9.72 1.93
N GLY A 29 -17.37 8.71 1.75
CA GLY A 29 -17.59 7.35 2.23
C GLY A 29 -17.11 7.10 3.67
N GLN A 30 -16.40 8.06 4.27
CA GLN A 30 -15.77 7.97 5.59
C GLN A 30 -15.04 6.62 5.81
N ASP A 31 -14.54 6.00 4.75
CA ASP A 31 -13.94 4.67 4.74
C ASP A 31 -12.49 4.78 4.29
N ILE A 32 -11.60 4.84 5.27
CA ILE A 32 -10.15 4.87 5.03
C ILE A 32 -9.65 3.60 4.35
N THR A 33 -10.33 2.46 4.52
CA THR A 33 -10.02 1.21 3.81
C THR A 33 -10.33 1.36 2.32
N ALA A 34 -11.47 1.97 1.97
CA ALA A 34 -11.82 2.23 0.57
C ALA A 34 -10.77 3.14 -0.11
N ALA A 35 -10.33 4.20 0.57
CA ALA A 35 -9.22 5.05 0.10
C ALA A 35 -7.93 4.24 -0.09
N ALA A 36 -7.53 3.42 0.89
CA ALA A 36 -6.32 2.59 0.79
C ALA A 36 -6.40 1.55 -0.34
N MET A 37 -7.55 0.91 -0.55
CA MET A 37 -7.75 -0.02 -1.66
C MET A 37 -7.67 0.69 -3.01
N ARG A 38 -8.20 1.92 -3.12
CA ARG A 38 -8.07 2.75 -4.32
C ARG A 38 -6.60 3.11 -4.57
N ALA A 39 -5.84 3.47 -3.53
CA ALA A 39 -4.41 3.76 -3.64
C ALA A 39 -3.60 2.55 -4.13
N CYS A 40 -3.90 1.36 -3.60
CA CYS A 40 -3.25 0.12 -4.03
C CYS A 40 -3.61 -0.24 -5.48
N ARG A 41 -4.88 -0.07 -5.89
CA ARG A 41 -5.30 -0.27 -7.29
C ARG A 41 -4.60 0.69 -8.22
N ASP A 42 -4.57 1.97 -7.86
CA ASP A 42 -3.91 3.02 -8.62
C ASP A 42 -2.42 2.69 -8.84
N ALA A 43 -1.73 2.20 -7.80
CA ALA A 43 -0.33 1.80 -7.90
C ALA A 43 -0.07 0.70 -8.94
N ILE A 44 -0.94 -0.31 -9.03
CA ILE A 44 -0.71 -1.49 -9.88
C ILE A 44 -1.43 -1.47 -11.23
N ALA A 45 -2.40 -0.56 -11.43
CA ALA A 45 -3.33 -0.62 -12.56
C ALA A 45 -2.67 -0.40 -13.93
N THR A 46 -1.60 0.39 -13.98
CA THR A 46 -0.96 0.80 -15.25
C THR A 46 0.34 0.08 -15.55
N ASN A 47 0.71 -0.92 -14.74
CA ASN A 47 1.93 -1.68 -14.91
C ASN A 47 1.64 -3.10 -15.40
N SER A 48 2.53 -3.62 -16.25
CA SER A 48 2.45 -5.00 -16.73
C SER A 48 3.76 -5.72 -16.45
N LEU A 49 3.68 -6.89 -15.83
CA LEU A 49 4.84 -7.64 -15.33
C LEU A 49 4.98 -9.02 -16.00
N PRO A 50 5.12 -9.09 -17.33
CA PRO A 50 5.24 -10.37 -18.03
C PRO A 50 6.52 -11.13 -17.67
N ALA A 51 7.54 -10.46 -17.10
CA ALA A 51 8.83 -11.07 -16.77
C ALA A 51 8.72 -12.23 -15.77
N PHE A 52 7.80 -12.14 -14.78
CA PHE A 52 7.54 -13.20 -13.81
C PHE A 52 6.82 -14.40 -14.45
N GLN A 53 5.91 -14.16 -15.41
CA GLN A 53 5.21 -15.24 -16.13
C GLN A 53 6.09 -15.91 -17.19
N LYS A 54 6.99 -15.15 -17.82
CA LYS A 54 7.88 -15.63 -18.88
C LYS A 54 9.17 -16.27 -18.36
N GLY A 55 9.36 -16.34 -17.04
CA GLY A 55 10.56 -16.90 -16.43
C GLY A 55 11.85 -16.15 -16.81
N CYS A 56 11.76 -14.83 -17.03
CA CYS A 56 12.91 -14.02 -17.40
C CYS A 56 13.95 -13.90 -16.27
N ILE A 57 13.56 -14.26 -15.05
CA ILE A 57 14.42 -14.32 -13.87
C ILE A 57 14.72 -15.80 -13.58
N PRO A 58 15.98 -16.26 -13.75
CA PRO A 58 16.32 -17.67 -13.55
C PRO A 58 15.96 -18.16 -12.15
N GLY A 59 15.18 -19.25 -12.08
CA GLY A 59 14.78 -19.87 -10.81
C GLY A 59 13.67 -19.15 -10.05
N VAL A 60 13.02 -18.15 -10.66
CA VAL A 60 11.92 -17.39 -10.05
C VAL A 60 10.67 -17.53 -10.92
N THR A 61 9.57 -17.89 -10.28
CA THR A 61 8.25 -18.03 -10.89
C THR A 61 7.31 -16.92 -10.43
N SER A 62 6.09 -16.89 -10.97
CA SER A 62 5.04 -15.98 -10.48
C SER A 62 4.68 -16.21 -9.03
N ASP A 63 4.86 -17.43 -8.52
CA ASP A 63 4.50 -17.82 -7.16
C ASP A 63 5.52 -17.30 -6.13
N ASP A 64 6.73 -17.03 -6.58
CA ASP A 64 7.79 -16.42 -5.77
C ASP A 64 7.66 -14.90 -5.66
N MET A 65 6.70 -14.28 -6.36
CA MET A 65 6.49 -12.84 -6.30
C MET A 65 6.06 -12.45 -4.88
N LYS A 66 6.82 -11.57 -4.25
CA LYS A 66 6.57 -11.00 -2.94
C LYS A 66 6.18 -9.54 -3.06
N LEU A 67 5.28 -9.11 -2.19
CA LEU A 67 4.81 -7.74 -2.08
C LEU A 67 5.04 -7.23 -0.66
N HIS A 68 5.60 -6.04 -0.53
CA HIS A 68 5.56 -5.26 0.70
C HIS A 68 4.78 -3.98 0.41
N VAL A 69 3.67 -3.79 1.13
CA VAL A 69 2.77 -2.66 0.91
C VAL A 69 2.98 -1.65 2.03
N LYS A 70 3.37 -0.43 1.66
CA LYS A 70 3.47 0.69 2.58
C LYS A 70 2.36 1.69 2.32
N LEU A 71 1.65 2.08 3.37
CA LEU A 71 0.52 3.01 3.30
C LEU A 71 0.79 4.24 4.17
N GLY A 72 0.70 5.42 3.55
CA GLY A 72 0.66 6.70 4.26
C GLY A 72 -0.79 7.05 4.58
N VAL A 73 -1.16 6.98 5.85
CA VAL A 73 -2.55 7.10 6.33
C VAL A 73 -2.60 8.07 7.51
N PRO A 74 -3.61 8.95 7.60
CA PRO A 74 -3.75 9.87 8.73
C PRO A 74 -3.76 9.12 10.06
N HIS A 75 -2.90 9.54 10.99
CA HIS A 75 -2.65 8.83 12.26
C HIS A 75 -3.94 8.39 12.99
N PRO A 76 -4.96 9.26 13.17
CA PRO A 76 -6.18 8.88 13.89
C PRO A 76 -7.06 7.86 13.18
N LEU A 77 -6.77 7.51 11.93
CA LEU A 77 -7.57 6.59 11.11
C LEU A 77 -6.85 5.26 10.85
N GLN A 78 -5.58 5.12 11.23
CA GLN A 78 -4.78 3.93 10.92
C GLN A 78 -5.37 2.64 11.51
N GLN A 79 -5.97 2.72 12.69
CA GLN A 79 -6.63 1.59 13.34
C GLN A 79 -7.93 1.14 12.66
N ASN A 80 -8.49 1.97 11.78
CA ASN A 80 -9.73 1.67 11.05
C ASN A 80 -9.45 0.95 9.71
N LEU A 81 -8.18 0.68 9.37
CA LEU A 81 -7.80 -0.03 8.16
C LEU A 81 -8.09 -1.53 8.27
N ASP A 82 -8.90 -2.02 7.35
CA ASP A 82 -9.09 -3.45 7.13
C ASP A 82 -8.05 -3.96 6.12
N LYS A 83 -6.94 -4.47 6.66
CA LYS A 83 -5.82 -5.01 5.87
C LYS A 83 -6.24 -6.22 5.03
N ASP A 84 -7.22 -7.01 5.46
CA ASP A 84 -7.64 -8.20 4.72
C ASP A 84 -8.43 -7.82 3.47
N LYS A 85 -9.26 -6.78 3.53
CA LYS A 85 -9.85 -6.17 2.32
C LYS A 85 -8.79 -5.59 1.40
N ILE A 86 -7.77 -4.93 1.93
CA ILE A 86 -6.69 -4.37 1.09
C ILE A 86 -5.92 -5.48 0.36
N LYS A 87 -5.68 -6.64 1.00
CA LYS A 87 -5.04 -7.79 0.34
C LYS A 87 -5.78 -8.23 -0.92
N SER A 88 -7.12 -8.15 -0.93
CA SER A 88 -7.92 -8.58 -2.08
C SER A 88 -7.76 -7.69 -3.32
N VAL A 89 -7.05 -6.57 -3.22
CA VAL A 89 -6.72 -5.71 -4.36
C VAL A 89 -5.67 -6.33 -5.26
N PHE A 90 -4.73 -7.09 -4.70
CA PHE A 90 -3.60 -7.62 -5.43
C PHE A 90 -3.98 -8.95 -6.08
N PRO A 91 -3.96 -9.06 -7.42
CA PRO A 91 -4.35 -10.28 -8.11
C PRO A 91 -3.21 -11.32 -8.19
N TYR A 92 -2.04 -10.97 -7.67
CA TYR A 92 -0.82 -11.77 -7.71
C TYR A 92 0.07 -11.41 -6.52
N GLY A 93 1.10 -12.23 -6.31
CA GLY A 93 2.13 -12.02 -5.31
C GLY A 93 1.68 -12.29 -3.88
N GLN A 94 2.59 -12.81 -3.06
CA GLN A 94 2.40 -12.99 -1.64
C GLN A 94 2.68 -11.67 -0.91
N ILE A 95 1.68 -11.14 -0.23
CA ILE A 95 1.86 -9.95 0.62
C ILE A 95 2.58 -10.37 1.90
N MET A 96 3.84 -9.99 2.00
CA MET A 96 4.71 -10.30 3.14
C MET A 96 4.43 -9.38 4.33
N LYS A 97 4.12 -8.11 4.05
CA LYS A 97 3.97 -7.08 5.10
C LYS A 97 3.08 -5.93 4.64
N PHE A 98 2.32 -5.38 5.59
CA PHE A 98 1.77 -4.03 5.53
C PHE A 98 2.51 -3.12 6.52
N ASP A 99 3.16 -2.08 6.02
CA ASP A 99 3.76 -1.00 6.79
C ASP A 99 2.83 0.22 6.74
N VAL A 100 2.12 0.50 7.83
CA VAL A 100 1.23 1.66 7.92
C VAL A 100 1.97 2.75 8.69
N VAL A 101 2.09 3.92 8.08
CA VAL A 101 2.82 5.06 8.64
C VAL A 101 1.97 6.32 8.59
N ASP A 102 2.32 7.28 9.43
CA ASP A 102 1.73 8.61 9.42
C ASP A 102 1.95 9.28 8.05
N GLY A 103 0.86 9.76 7.45
CA GLY A 103 0.86 10.39 6.15
C GLY A 103 -0.57 10.64 5.66
N GLY A 104 -0.76 10.67 4.35
CA GLY A 104 -2.06 10.96 3.75
C GLY A 104 -2.57 12.37 4.07
N LEU A 105 -3.87 12.58 3.93
CA LEU A 105 -4.53 13.84 4.26
C LEU A 105 -5.96 13.59 4.72
N VAL A 106 -6.40 14.38 5.70
CA VAL A 106 -7.84 14.62 5.96
C VAL A 106 -8.13 16.04 5.54
N CYS A 107 -9.14 16.23 4.69
CA CYS A 107 -9.71 17.54 4.39
C CYS A 107 -11.24 17.45 4.53
N SER A 108 -11.96 18.57 4.42
CA SER A 108 -13.42 18.58 4.49
C SER A 108 -14.01 19.07 3.18
N THR A 109 -15.23 18.61 2.83
CA THR A 109 -15.98 19.14 1.68
C THR A 109 -16.66 20.48 1.97
N GLU A 110 -16.63 20.95 3.22
CA GLU A 110 -17.38 22.10 3.75
C GLU A 110 -18.91 22.00 3.53
N GLU A 111 -19.42 20.79 3.24
CA GLU A 111 -20.85 20.53 3.08
C GLU A 111 -21.51 20.23 4.44
N VAL A 112 -22.75 20.67 4.64
CA VAL A 112 -23.52 20.35 5.86
C VAL A 112 -23.92 18.87 5.81
N ALA A 113 -23.05 18.00 6.32
CA ALA A 113 -23.28 16.58 6.40
C ALA A 113 -23.87 16.17 7.77
N GLU A 114 -24.80 15.21 7.78
CA GLU A 114 -25.44 14.74 9.02
C GLU A 114 -24.50 13.97 9.97
N LYS A 115 -23.33 13.52 9.49
CA LYS A 115 -22.38 12.69 10.27
C LYS A 115 -20.97 13.27 10.37
N ASN A 116 -20.30 13.47 9.23
CA ASN A 116 -19.04 14.21 9.08
C ASN A 116 -18.89 14.57 7.60
N ASP A 117 -18.05 15.55 7.30
CA ASP A 117 -17.73 16.05 5.96
C ASP A 117 -16.27 15.75 5.54
N ASP A 118 -15.62 14.81 6.23
CA ASP A 118 -14.21 14.46 6.00
C ASP A 118 -14.03 13.68 4.70
N CYS A 119 -13.08 14.17 3.90
CA CYS A 119 -12.42 13.48 2.80
C CYS A 119 -11.09 12.91 3.24
N TYR A 120 -10.76 11.71 2.77
CA TYR A 120 -9.50 11.05 3.06
C TYR A 120 -8.66 10.87 1.80
N ILE A 121 -7.35 11.11 1.94
CA ILE A 121 -6.34 10.77 0.96
C ILE A 121 -5.38 9.75 1.59
N VAL A 122 -5.16 8.63 0.89
CA VAL A 122 -4.17 7.61 1.25
C VAL A 122 -3.15 7.49 0.13
N ASN A 123 -1.87 7.44 0.49
CA ASN A 123 -0.79 7.14 -0.45
C ASN A 123 -0.34 5.69 -0.26
N ALA A 124 0.00 5.01 -1.35
CA ALA A 124 0.53 3.66 -1.35
C ALA A 124 1.89 3.59 -2.05
N ALA A 125 2.81 2.82 -1.48
CA ALA A 125 4.02 2.34 -2.14
C ALA A 125 4.06 0.82 -2.05
N VAL A 126 4.00 0.15 -3.19
CA VAL A 126 4.02 -1.31 -3.34
C VAL A 126 5.40 -1.71 -3.84
N TYR A 127 6.18 -2.33 -2.96
CA TYR A 127 7.48 -2.88 -3.29
C TYR A 127 7.29 -4.28 -3.86
N VAL A 128 7.87 -4.56 -5.03
CA VAL A 128 7.70 -5.85 -5.76
C VAL A 128 9.06 -6.49 -6.03
N GLY A 129 9.10 -7.83 -5.92
CA GLY A 129 10.36 -8.60 -5.88
C GLY A 129 10.09 -10.07 -5.54
N TYR A 130 11.12 -10.80 -5.10
CA TYR A 130 11.07 -12.23 -4.75
C TYR A 130 12.06 -12.59 -3.65
#